data_AF-A0A820SBR4-F1
#
_entry.id   AF-A0A820SBR4-F1
#
_cell.length_a   1.000
_cell.length_b   1.000
_cell.length_c   1.000
_cell.angle_alpha   90.00
_cell.angle_beta   90.00
_cell.angle_gamma   90.00
#
_symmetry.space_group_name_H-M   'P 1'
#
loop_
_entity.id
_entity.type
_entity.pdbx_description
1 polymer ?
#
loop_
_entity_poly.entity_id
_entity_poly.type
_entity_poly.pdbx_seq_one_letter_code
_entity_poly.pdbx_strand_id
1 'polypeptide(L)'
;RVEVLGILPLDNTYTDPKLKDSFFLNSLFASSAVRPCIANGTASYIPTLLSEMPRLFDENILPLDAALIQVSPPDKHGYCSLGVSLEVTRSAVRNAKKIIAQINRHMPRTHGDTFVHMNDIDAYVEHDEPLIEVDYSQEITEVAKIIG
;
A
#
# COMPACT_ATOMS: atom_id res chain seq x y z
N ARG A 1 18.70 -2.91 9.07
CA ARG A 1 17.28 -2.68 9.43
C ARG A 1 16.59 -2.15 8.19
N VAL A 2 15.46 -2.71 7.81
CA VAL A 2 14.62 -2.31 6.67
C VAL A 2 13.58 -1.31 7.18
N GLU A 3 13.44 -0.18 6.50
CA GLU A 3 12.36 0.76 6.77
C GLU A 3 11.17 0.45 5.87
N VAL A 4 10.00 0.30 6.49
CA VAL A 4 8.74 0.03 5.81
C VAL A 4 7.94 1.31 5.81
N LEU A 5 7.57 1.80 4.64
CA LEU A 5 6.68 2.93 4.48
C LEU A 5 5.24 2.45 4.26
N GLY A 6 4.34 2.74 5.21
CA GLY A 6 2.93 2.34 5.15
C GLY A 6 2.01 3.51 4.82
N ILE A 7 1.23 3.42 3.74
CA ILE A 7 0.32 4.50 3.31
C ILE A 7 -1.05 4.36 3.96
N LEU A 8 -1.61 3.14 3.96
CA LEU A 8 -2.85 2.78 4.65
C LEU A 8 -2.75 1.33 5.17
N PRO A 9 -1.84 1.04 6.12
CA PRO A 9 -1.60 -0.33 6.57
C PRO A 9 -2.85 -0.90 7.26
N LEU A 10 -3.43 -1.95 6.67
CA LEU A 10 -4.54 -2.73 7.24
C LEU A 10 -4.04 -3.84 8.18
N ASP A 11 -2.82 -4.32 7.95
CA ASP A 11 -2.07 -5.19 8.86
C ASP A 11 -0.78 -4.49 9.34
N ASN A 12 -0.06 -5.14 10.25
CA ASN A 12 1.19 -4.62 10.79
C ASN A 12 2.17 -5.74 11.14
N THR A 13 2.16 -6.86 10.42
CA THR A 13 2.86 -8.11 10.79
C THR A 13 4.37 -7.90 10.96
N TYR A 14 4.96 -6.99 10.17
CA TYR A 14 6.36 -6.56 10.25
C TYR A 14 6.70 -5.71 11.49
N THR A 15 5.70 -5.35 12.31
CA THR A 15 5.87 -4.65 13.59
C THR A 15 5.86 -5.60 14.80
N ASP A 16 5.80 -6.93 14.57
CA ASP A 16 5.95 -7.93 15.64
C ASP A 16 7.23 -7.64 16.47
N PRO A 17 7.17 -7.62 17.82
CA PRO A 17 8.35 -7.42 18.66
C PRO A 17 9.55 -8.32 18.34
N LYS A 18 9.33 -9.52 17.81
CA LYS A 18 10.38 -10.45 17.36
C LYS A 18 11.15 -9.92 16.14
N LEU A 19 10.54 -9.02 15.38
CA LEU A 19 11.06 -8.44 14.14
C LEU A 19 11.61 -7.02 14.31
N LYS A 20 11.55 -6.44 15.52
CA LYS A 20 11.88 -5.02 15.81
C LYS A 20 13.27 -4.56 15.34
N ASP A 21 14.25 -5.47 15.36
CA ASP A 21 15.64 -5.19 14.97
C ASP A 21 15.83 -5.31 13.45
N SER A 22 14.89 -6.00 12.78
CA SER A 22 14.87 -6.21 11.34
C SER A 22 14.09 -5.11 10.61
N PHE A 23 12.91 -4.73 11.11
CA PHE A 23 12.01 -3.79 10.45
C PHE A 23 11.69 -2.57 11.34
N PHE A 24 11.40 -1.45 10.69
CA PHE A 24 10.86 -0.25 11.32
C PHE A 24 9.78 0.36 10.44
N LEU A 25 8.61 0.63 11.01
CA LEU A 25 7.52 1.24 10.27
C LEU A 25 7.59 2.77 10.37
N ASN A 26 7.65 3.42 9.22
CA ASN A 26 7.31 4.82 9.02
C ASN A 26 5.91 4.89 8.39
N SER A 27 4.90 5.33 9.12
CA SER A 27 3.52 5.36 8.63
C SER A 27 3.13 6.75 8.13
N LEU A 28 2.54 6.84 6.95
CA LEU A 28 1.92 8.05 6.39
C LEU A 28 0.43 8.18 6.80
N PHE A 29 -0.13 7.15 7.43
CA PHE A 29 -1.47 7.16 8.00
C PHE A 29 -1.54 6.36 9.30
N ALA A 30 -2.27 6.87 10.29
CA ALA A 30 -2.40 6.25 11.61
C ALA A 30 -3.66 5.36 11.67
N SER A 31 -3.63 4.20 10.99
CA SER A 31 -4.72 3.21 11.01
C SER A 31 -4.93 2.59 12.41
N SER A 32 -6.03 1.87 12.62
CA SER A 32 -6.24 1.06 13.83
C SER A 32 -5.09 0.08 14.06
N ALA A 33 -4.56 -0.54 13.00
CA ALA A 33 -3.46 -1.50 13.08
C ALA A 33 -2.17 -0.86 13.63
N VAL A 34 -1.88 0.41 13.31
CA VAL A 34 -0.55 0.99 13.60
C VAL A 34 -0.54 2.00 14.75
N ARG A 35 -1.70 2.53 15.17
CA ARG A 35 -1.80 3.49 16.30
C ARG A 35 -1.13 2.99 17.59
N PRO A 36 -1.30 1.73 18.03
CA PRO A 36 -0.61 1.22 19.22
C PRO A 36 0.92 1.21 19.07
N CYS A 37 1.41 0.87 17.88
CA CYS A 37 2.85 0.82 17.60
C CYS A 37 3.48 2.21 17.67
N ILE A 38 2.78 3.23 17.16
CA ILE A 38 3.17 4.64 17.24
C ILE A 38 3.16 5.11 18.70
N ALA A 39 2.08 4.84 19.45
CA ALA A 39 1.96 5.24 20.84
C ALA A 39 3.07 4.64 21.73
N ASN A 40 3.52 3.42 21.42
CA ASN A 40 4.57 2.72 22.16
C ASN A 40 5.99 3.03 21.64
N GLY A 41 6.15 3.93 20.66
CA GLY A 41 7.45 4.32 20.11
C GLY A 41 8.13 3.24 19.24
N THR A 42 7.38 2.24 18.80
CA THR A 42 7.87 1.13 17.95
C THR A 42 7.65 1.36 16.45
N ALA A 43 6.93 2.43 16.10
CA ALA A 43 6.74 2.94 14.74
C ALA A 43 6.74 4.48 14.77
N SER A 44 7.05 5.09 13.63
CA SER A 44 6.98 6.54 13.41
C SER A 44 5.75 6.93 12.58
N TYR A 45 5.34 8.19 12.69
CA TYR A 45 4.27 8.77 11.88
C TYR A 45 4.80 10.00 11.12
N ILE A 46 4.58 10.04 9.81
CA ILE A 46 4.94 11.14 8.93
C ILE A 46 3.64 11.88 8.57
N PRO A 47 3.38 13.06 9.14
CA PRO A 47 2.16 13.81 8.85
C PRO A 47 2.25 14.43 7.46
N THR A 48 1.29 14.10 6.59
CA THR A 48 1.15 14.72 5.27
C THR A 48 -0.28 14.56 4.75
N LEU A 49 -0.66 15.40 3.77
CA LEU A 49 -1.91 15.26 3.06
C LEU A 49 -1.81 14.15 2.02
N LEU A 50 -2.86 13.34 1.86
CA LEU A 50 -2.89 12.25 0.87
C LEU A 50 -2.57 12.75 -0.56
N SER A 51 -3.08 13.92 -0.94
CA SER A 51 -2.81 14.54 -2.24
C SER A 51 -1.35 14.96 -2.44
N GLU A 52 -0.62 15.21 -1.36
CA GLU A 52 0.80 15.61 -1.39
C GLU A 52 1.75 14.40 -1.27
N MET A 53 1.25 13.22 -0.88
CA MET A 53 2.09 12.02 -0.76
C MET A 53 2.84 11.65 -2.05
N PRO A 54 2.24 11.73 -3.27
CA PRO A 54 2.99 11.49 -4.50
C PRO A 54 4.22 12.39 -4.66
N ARG A 55 4.13 13.66 -4.25
CA ARG A 55 5.25 14.61 -4.36
C ARG A 55 6.43 14.21 -3.49
N LEU A 56 6.19 13.52 -2.36
CA LEU A 56 7.28 13.02 -1.53
C LEU A 56 8.21 12.07 -2.30
N PHE A 57 7.66 11.30 -3.24
CA PHE A 57 8.42 10.38 -4.08
C PHE A 57 8.91 11.07 -5.34
N ASP A 58 8.05 11.82 -6.02
CA ASP A 58 8.37 12.50 -7.29
C ASP A 58 9.50 13.55 -7.12
N GLU A 59 9.55 14.24 -5.97
CA GLU A 59 10.61 15.21 -5.62
C GLU A 59 11.78 14.56 -4.87
N ASN A 60 11.79 13.23 -4.73
CA ASN A 60 12.83 12.45 -4.06
C ASN A 60 13.09 12.89 -2.59
N ILE A 61 12.07 13.43 -1.91
CA ILE A 61 12.10 13.78 -0.49
C ILE A 61 12.12 12.50 0.37
N LEU A 62 11.38 11.48 -0.07
CA LEU A 62 11.29 10.17 0.58
C LEU A 62 11.63 9.07 -0.45
N PRO A 63 12.93 8.85 -0.75
CA PRO A 63 13.35 7.91 -1.78
C PRO A 63 12.91 6.47 -1.47
N LEU A 64 12.56 5.71 -2.52
CA LEU A 64 12.13 4.32 -2.41
C LEU A 64 13.15 3.38 -3.05
N ASP A 65 13.72 2.47 -2.25
CA ASP A 65 14.58 1.41 -2.78
C ASP A 65 13.79 0.30 -3.45
N ALA A 66 12.59 0.00 -2.94
CA ALA A 66 11.68 -0.97 -3.54
C ALA A 66 10.21 -0.59 -3.28
N ALA A 67 9.34 -0.89 -4.23
CA ALA A 67 7.89 -0.85 -4.11
C ALA A 67 7.34 -2.28 -4.19
N LEU A 68 6.64 -2.71 -3.14
CA LEU A 68 5.89 -3.96 -3.12
C LEU A 68 4.45 -3.65 -3.52
N ILE A 69 3.98 -4.27 -4.60
CA ILE A 69 2.65 -4.01 -5.16
C ILE A 69 1.91 -5.32 -5.40
N GLN A 70 0.57 -5.26 -5.42
CA GLN A 70 -0.26 -6.35 -5.90
C GLN A 70 -0.97 -5.89 -7.19
N VAL A 71 -1.00 -6.74 -8.21
CA VAL A 71 -1.52 -6.41 -9.54
C VAL A 71 -2.38 -7.54 -10.12
N SER A 72 -3.23 -7.21 -11.09
CA SER A 72 -3.92 -8.20 -11.91
C SER A 72 -2.94 -8.97 -12.81
N PRO A 73 -3.32 -10.16 -13.35
CA PRO A 73 -2.57 -10.80 -14.42
C PRO A 73 -2.38 -9.87 -15.63
N PRO A 74 -1.27 -10.01 -16.38
CA PRO A 74 -1.03 -9.23 -17.57
C PRO A 74 -2.04 -9.57 -18.67
N ASP A 75 -2.45 -8.56 -19.44
CA ASP A 75 -3.21 -8.78 -20.67
C ASP A 75 -2.32 -9.24 -21.84
N LYS A 76 -2.92 -9.42 -23.02
CA LYS A 76 -2.23 -9.84 -24.25
C LYS A 76 -1.12 -8.86 -24.71
N HIS A 77 -1.08 -7.65 -24.16
CA HIS A 77 -0.09 -6.63 -24.45
C HIS A 77 0.96 -6.52 -23.35
N GLY A 78 0.92 -7.38 -22.32
CA GLY A 78 1.88 -7.37 -21.22
C GLY A 78 1.57 -6.36 -20.12
N TYR A 79 0.35 -5.78 -20.08
CA TYR A 79 -0.03 -4.82 -19.04
C TYR A 79 -0.82 -5.48 -17.91
N CYS A 80 -0.31 -5.32 -16.69
CA CYS A 80 -1.02 -5.57 -15.44
C CYS A 80 -1.78 -4.31 -15.00
N SER A 81 -2.70 -4.44 -14.05
CA SER A 81 -3.41 -3.33 -13.40
C SER A 81 -3.14 -3.30 -11.90
N LEU A 82 -2.87 -2.12 -11.34
CA LEU A 82 -2.81 -1.84 -9.89
C LEU A 82 -4.15 -2.06 -9.17
N GLY A 83 -5.23 -2.26 -9.92
CA GLY A 83 -6.55 -2.61 -9.40
C GLY A 83 -7.13 -1.59 -8.42
N VAL A 84 -7.33 -1.98 -7.17
CA VAL A 84 -8.03 -1.17 -6.16
C VAL A 84 -7.19 -0.04 -5.58
N SER A 85 -5.87 -0.04 -5.80
CA SER A 85 -4.93 0.91 -5.18
C SER A 85 -4.14 1.70 -6.23
N LEU A 86 -4.67 2.86 -6.62
CA LEU A 86 -3.97 3.78 -7.54
C LEU A 86 -3.23 4.89 -6.79
N GLU A 87 -3.95 5.58 -5.91
CA GLU A 87 -3.56 6.77 -5.12
C GLU A 87 -2.06 7.12 -5.17
N VAL A 88 -1.31 6.72 -4.14
CA VAL A 88 0.12 7.02 -4.04
C VAL A 88 0.96 5.89 -4.66
N THR A 89 0.41 4.68 -4.78
CA THR A 89 1.06 3.51 -5.37
C THR A 89 1.59 3.79 -6.77
N ARG A 90 0.88 4.60 -7.57
CA ARG A 90 1.35 4.97 -8.91
C ARG A 90 2.66 5.74 -8.90
N SER A 91 2.79 6.72 -7.99
CA SER A 91 4.02 7.48 -7.83
C SER A 91 5.13 6.59 -7.21
N ALA A 92 4.78 5.70 -6.28
CA ALA A 92 5.74 4.73 -5.74
C ALA A 92 6.34 3.84 -6.84
N VAL A 93 5.51 3.30 -7.73
CA VAL A 93 5.97 2.49 -8.89
C VAL A 93 6.87 3.30 -9.82
N ARG A 94 6.55 4.57 -10.10
CA ARG A 94 7.39 5.39 -11.00
C ARG A 94 8.77 5.72 -10.44
N ASN A 95 8.90 5.84 -9.12
CA ASN A 95 10.11 6.38 -8.48
C ASN A 95 10.95 5.31 -7.75
N ALA A 96 10.39 4.13 -7.46
CA ALA A 96 11.14 3.08 -6.78
C ALA A 96 12.25 2.50 -7.68
N LYS A 97 13.40 2.21 -7.09
CA LYS A 97 14.53 1.56 -7.82
C LYS A 97 14.21 0.12 -8.21
N LYS A 98 13.30 -0.53 -7.47
CA LYS A 98 12.85 -1.89 -7.68
C LYS A 98 11.34 -2.02 -7.54
N ILE A 99 10.70 -2.69 -8.48
CA ILE A 99 9.27 -3.02 -8.41
C ILE A 99 9.13 -4.53 -8.22
N ILE A 100 8.53 -4.93 -7.11
CA ILE A 100 8.27 -6.32 -6.76
C ILE A 100 6.76 -6.53 -6.72
N ALA A 101 6.23 -7.36 -7.61
CA ALA A 101 4.79 -7.54 -7.78
C ALA A 101 4.28 -8.91 -7.33
N GLN A 102 3.19 -8.94 -6.57
CA GLN A 102 2.34 -10.11 -6.49
C GLN A 102 1.27 -10.03 -7.58
N ILE A 103 1.26 -11.01 -8.48
CA ILE A 103 0.22 -11.15 -9.50
C ILE A 103 -0.91 -12.00 -8.89
N ASN A 104 -2.10 -11.41 -8.76
CA ASN A 104 -3.27 -12.00 -8.13
C ASN A 104 -4.49 -11.92 -9.07
N ARG A 105 -5.08 -13.06 -9.44
CA ARG A 105 -6.26 -13.14 -10.32
C ARG A 105 -7.49 -12.44 -9.75
N HIS A 106 -7.56 -12.28 -8.43
CA HIS A 106 -8.65 -11.59 -7.74
C HIS A 106 -8.51 -10.06 -7.79
N MET A 107 -7.33 -9.53 -8.15
CA MET A 107 -7.15 -8.10 -8.34
C MET A 107 -7.91 -7.64 -9.58
N PRO A 108 -8.92 -6.75 -9.45
CA PRO A 108 -9.71 -6.31 -10.58
C PRO A 108 -8.85 -5.48 -11.54
N ARG A 109 -9.10 -5.63 -12.85
CA ARG A 109 -8.47 -4.78 -13.87
C ARG A 109 -9.23 -3.47 -14.00
N THR A 110 -8.88 -2.47 -13.19
CA THR A 110 -9.50 -1.14 -13.20
C THR A 110 -8.95 -0.29 -14.35
N HIS A 111 -9.75 0.66 -14.85
CA HIS A 111 -9.34 1.63 -15.87
C HIS A 111 -8.78 2.90 -15.21
N GLY A 112 -8.01 3.68 -15.96
CA GLY A 112 -7.34 4.90 -15.48
C GLY A 112 -5.82 4.77 -15.59
N ASP A 113 -5.08 5.51 -14.74
CA ASP A 113 -3.60 5.45 -14.70
C ASP A 113 -3.08 4.23 -13.91
N THR A 114 -3.77 3.09 -14.02
CA THR A 114 -3.54 1.89 -13.21
C THR A 114 -2.64 0.87 -13.90
N PHE A 115 -2.27 1.08 -15.17
CA PHE A 115 -1.51 0.10 -15.94
C PHE A 115 -0.01 0.17 -15.66
N VAL A 116 0.58 -1.01 -15.46
CA VAL A 116 2.03 -1.22 -15.31
C VAL A 116 2.42 -2.33 -16.27
N HIS A 117 3.45 -2.11 -17.09
CA HIS A 117 3.90 -3.12 -18.03
C HIS A 117 4.81 -4.13 -17.33
N MET A 118 4.77 -5.40 -17.73
CA MET A 118 5.61 -6.45 -17.13
C MET A 118 7.13 -6.15 -17.21
N ASN A 119 7.56 -5.41 -18.23
CA ASN A 119 8.96 -4.98 -18.36
C ASN A 119 9.39 -3.96 -17.29
N ASP A 120 8.45 -3.28 -16.65
CA ASP A 120 8.74 -2.34 -15.56
C ASP A 120 8.82 -3.06 -14.21
N ILE A 121 8.47 -4.36 -14.14
CA ILE A 121 8.47 -5.16 -12.91
C ILE A 121 9.78 -5.94 -12.82
N ASP A 122 10.60 -5.66 -11.80
CA ASP A 122 11.90 -6.31 -11.61
C ASP A 122 11.79 -7.77 -11.12
N ALA A 123 10.80 -8.06 -10.29
CA ALA A 123 10.54 -9.39 -9.77
C ALA A 123 9.05 -9.58 -9.50
N TYR A 124 8.55 -10.80 -9.66
CA TYR A 124 7.15 -11.10 -9.35
C TYR A 124 6.96 -12.49 -8.78
N VAL A 125 5.84 -12.65 -8.09
CA VAL A 125 5.30 -13.94 -7.65
C VAL A 125 3.85 -14.03 -8.08
N GLU A 126 3.43 -15.20 -8.58
CA GLU A 126 2.02 -15.48 -8.82
C GLU A 126 1.42 -16.09 -7.55
N HIS A 127 0.48 -15.38 -6.94
CA HIS A 127 -0.22 -15.87 -5.76
C HIS A 127 -1.64 -15.32 -5.70
N ASP A 128 -2.59 -16.23 -5.78
CA ASP A 128 -4.02 -15.93 -5.76
C ASP A 128 -4.56 -16.04 -4.34
N GLU A 129 -5.07 -14.92 -3.85
CA GLU A 129 -5.80 -14.84 -2.59
C GLU A 129 -6.95 -13.83 -2.72
N PRO A 130 -8.07 -14.04 -2.01
CA PRO A 130 -9.12 -13.02 -1.94
C PRO A 130 -8.56 -11.69 -1.45
N LEU A 131 -9.05 -10.58 -2.03
CA LEU A 131 -8.71 -9.25 -1.51
C LEU A 131 -9.26 -9.07 -0.11
N ILE A 132 -8.56 -8.27 0.71
CA ILE A 132 -9.03 -7.91 2.05
C ILE A 132 -10.33 -7.12 1.93
N GLU A 133 -11.36 -7.56 2.63
CA GLU A 133 -12.65 -6.87 2.75
C GLU A 133 -12.78 -6.24 4.14
N VAL A 134 -13.45 -5.07 4.20
CA VAL A 134 -13.78 -4.41 5.46
C VAL A 134 -15.29 -4.21 5.50
N ASP A 135 -15.95 -4.81 6.48
CA ASP A 135 -17.39 -4.71 6.68
C ASP A 135 -17.73 -3.57 7.66
N TYR A 136 -18.33 -2.50 7.13
CA TYR A 136 -18.82 -1.36 7.91
C TYR A 136 -20.32 -1.43 8.23
N SER A 137 -21.03 -2.47 7.79
CA SER A 137 -22.49 -2.58 7.95
C SER A 137 -22.94 -2.65 9.41
N GLN A 138 -22.07 -3.10 10.31
CA GLN A 138 -22.35 -3.25 11.73
C GLN A 138 -22.30 -1.92 12.51
N GLU A 139 -21.89 -0.81 11.90
CA GLU A 139 -21.65 0.47 12.58
C GLU A 139 -22.72 1.56 12.31
N ILE A 140 -23.84 1.22 11.67
CA ILE A 140 -24.93 2.20 11.42
C ILE A 140 -25.71 2.44 12.72
N THR A 141 -25.25 3.41 13.49
CA THR A 141 -25.93 3.89 14.70
C THR A 141 -27.20 4.68 14.35
N GLU A 142 -28.10 4.84 15.33
CA GLU A 142 -29.28 5.70 15.16
C GLU A 142 -28.90 7.16 14.85
N VAL A 143 -27.78 7.63 15.42
CA VAL A 143 -27.22 8.96 15.11
C VAL A 143 -26.78 9.04 13.64
N ALA A 144 -26.11 8.00 13.12
CA ALA A 144 -25.70 7.96 11.72
C ALA A 144 -26.89 8.03 10.76
N LYS A 145 -28.03 7.41 11.11
CA LYS A 145 -29.27 7.48 10.32
C LYS A 145 -29.91 8.87 10.30
N ILE A 146 -29.70 9.68 11.34
CA ILE A 146 -30.19 11.07 11.38
C ILE A 146 -29.33 11.97 10.49
N ILE A 147 -28.03 11.67 10.34
CA ILE A 147 -27.08 12.47 9.56
C ILE A 147 -27.21 12.20 8.05
N GLY A 148 -27.37 10.94 7.65
CA GLY A 148 -27.44 10.51 6.25
C GLY A 148 -28.77 10.86 5.56
#